data_AF-A0A410YHK4-F1
#
_entry.id   AF-A0A410YHK4-F1
#
_cell.length_a   1.000
_cell.length_b   1.000
_cell.length_c   1.000
_cell.angle_alpha   90.00
_cell.angle_beta   90.00
_cell.angle_gamma   90.00
#
_symmetry.space_group_name_H-M   'P 1'
#
loop_
_entity.id
_entity.type
_entity.pdbx_description
1 polymer ?
#
loop_
_entity_poly.entity_id
_entity_poly.type
_entity_poly.pdbx_seq_one_letter_code
_entity_poly.pdbx_strand_id
1 'polypeptide(L)'
;MKPLKIEFCGEWYEVVSPDDFHIGRESDLVIDDNPYLHRRFLRIYEDFGLWWLGNVGNLLTATVTDVTGQVQAWLAPGARLPIVFPQMSVLFSAGSTTYEFTIHTGDEFYTSATSVTGPSGSTTIGPIPLTSSQRLLIVGLAEGVLRQASPGRGDIPASSDVAARLGWSITTFNRKLDNVCEKLAKRGVAGLRGGKDNLATNRRLRLVEYAVATRLVDKDDLYLLDRIDSSDEAP
;
A
#
# COMPACT_ATOMS: atom_id res chain seq x y z
N MET A 1 7.32 28.90 -7.04
CA MET A 1 7.32 27.43 -6.86
C MET A 1 7.62 26.79 -8.20
N LYS A 2 8.53 25.82 -8.32
CA LYS A 2 8.60 25.04 -9.57
C LYS A 2 7.34 24.17 -9.72
N PRO A 3 6.88 23.94 -10.95
CA PRO A 3 5.73 23.07 -11.19
C PRO A 3 6.05 21.63 -10.76
N LEU A 4 5.08 20.98 -10.14
CA LEU A 4 5.13 19.53 -9.94
C LEU A 4 4.64 18.83 -11.20
N LYS A 5 5.08 17.60 -11.39
CA LYS A 5 4.59 16.74 -12.45
C LYS A 5 3.99 15.48 -11.86
N ILE A 6 2.88 15.02 -12.41
CA ILE A 6 2.24 13.77 -12.04
C ILE A 6 2.29 12.86 -13.25
N GLU A 7 2.75 11.63 -13.04
CA GLU A 7 2.74 10.58 -14.04
C GLU A 7 1.66 9.56 -13.69
N PHE A 8 0.72 9.36 -14.61
CA PHE A 8 -0.35 8.38 -14.49
C PHE A 8 -0.56 7.67 -15.84
N CYS A 9 -0.46 6.34 -15.86
CA CYS A 9 -0.59 5.53 -17.07
C CYS A 9 0.31 5.97 -18.25
N GLY A 10 1.47 6.58 -17.96
CA GLY A 10 2.42 7.10 -18.97
C GLY A 10 2.10 8.52 -19.46
N GLU A 11 0.99 9.11 -19.03
CA GLU A 11 0.65 10.50 -19.27
C GLU A 11 1.19 11.41 -18.16
N TRP A 12 1.58 12.62 -18.55
CA TRP A 12 2.21 13.60 -17.69
C TRP A 12 1.31 14.82 -17.50
N TYR A 13 1.04 15.16 -16.24
CA TYR A 13 0.20 16.27 -15.84
C TYR A 13 1.04 17.26 -15.06
N GLU A 14 0.93 18.55 -15.39
CA GLU A 14 1.69 19.60 -14.71
C GLU A 14 0.80 20.32 -13.69
N VAL A 15 1.32 20.49 -12.48
CA VAL A 15 0.67 21.20 -11.39
C VAL A 15 1.40 22.51 -11.16
N VAL A 16 0.68 23.61 -11.36
CA VAL A 16 1.24 24.96 -11.33
C VAL A 16 0.62 25.74 -10.18
N SER A 17 1.47 26.34 -9.33
CA SER A 17 1.01 27.27 -8.29
C SER A 17 0.50 28.57 -8.94
N PRO A 18 -0.58 29.19 -8.43
CA PRO A 18 -1.23 28.96 -7.14
C PRO A 18 -2.42 27.99 -7.18
N ASP A 19 -2.68 27.35 -8.32
CA ASP A 19 -3.88 26.55 -8.49
C ASP A 19 -3.78 25.21 -7.74
N ASP A 20 -4.90 24.83 -7.15
CA ASP A 20 -5.06 23.50 -6.57
C ASP A 20 -5.25 22.47 -7.67
N PHE A 21 -4.55 21.35 -7.57
CA PHE A 21 -4.74 20.23 -8.49
C PHE A 21 -5.43 19.06 -7.79
N HIS A 22 -6.58 18.67 -8.31
CA HIS A 22 -7.40 17.61 -7.74
C HIS A 22 -7.24 16.31 -8.51
N ILE A 23 -7.29 15.21 -7.77
CA ILE A 23 -7.19 13.86 -8.29
C ILE A 23 -8.42 13.09 -7.82
N GLY A 24 -9.10 12.40 -8.72
CA GLY A 24 -10.30 11.65 -8.42
C GLY A 24 -10.99 11.13 -9.68
N ARG A 25 -12.27 10.79 -9.58
CA ARG A 25 -13.08 10.39 -10.74
C ARG A 25 -13.60 11.56 -11.57
N GLU A 26 -13.80 12.71 -10.94
CA GLU A 26 -14.31 13.94 -11.58
C GLU A 26 -13.45 15.12 -11.08
N SER A 27 -12.19 15.17 -11.53
CA SER A 27 -11.17 16.13 -11.09
C SER A 27 -10.19 16.46 -12.24
N ASP A 28 -9.20 17.31 -11.96
CA ASP A 28 -8.17 17.72 -12.93
C ASP A 28 -7.39 16.50 -13.48
N LEU A 29 -7.00 15.58 -12.60
CA LEU A 29 -6.60 14.22 -12.98
C LEU A 29 -7.75 13.25 -12.72
N VAL A 30 -8.30 12.74 -13.82
CA VAL A 30 -9.31 11.67 -13.80
C VAL A 30 -8.59 10.32 -13.79
N ILE A 31 -8.73 9.58 -12.69
CA ILE A 31 -8.10 8.26 -12.54
C ILE A 31 -8.88 7.19 -13.29
N ASP A 32 -10.19 7.11 -13.06
CA ASP A 32 -11.10 6.11 -13.65
C ASP A 32 -12.56 6.46 -13.32
N ASP A 33 -13.54 5.91 -14.06
CA ASP A 33 -14.99 6.10 -13.83
C ASP A 33 -15.57 5.15 -12.75
N ASN A 34 -14.73 4.70 -11.81
CA ASN A 34 -15.12 3.77 -10.77
C ASN A 34 -16.02 4.44 -9.70
N PRO A 35 -17.26 3.97 -9.43
CA PRO A 35 -18.17 4.59 -8.48
C PRO A 35 -17.68 4.56 -7.02
N TYR A 36 -16.73 3.68 -6.69
CA TYR A 36 -16.10 3.64 -5.38
C TYR A 36 -15.00 4.70 -5.22
N LEU A 37 -14.57 5.33 -6.32
CA LEU A 37 -13.62 6.43 -6.32
C LEU A 37 -14.33 7.76 -6.05
N HIS A 38 -13.75 8.56 -5.16
CA HIS A 38 -14.31 9.86 -4.86
C HIS A 38 -14.14 10.80 -6.06
N ARG A 39 -15.15 11.65 -6.28
CA ARG A 39 -15.08 12.71 -7.29
C ARG A 39 -13.83 13.56 -7.12
N ARG A 40 -13.57 13.96 -5.87
CA ARG A 40 -12.33 14.61 -5.39
C ARG A 40 -11.78 13.75 -4.27
N PHE A 41 -10.64 13.12 -4.51
CA PHE A 41 -9.98 12.24 -3.55
C PHE A 41 -8.76 12.92 -2.94
N LEU A 42 -7.80 13.30 -3.78
CA LEU A 42 -6.58 13.98 -3.35
C LEU A 42 -6.56 15.40 -3.91
N ARG A 43 -5.85 16.27 -3.19
CA ARG A 43 -5.57 17.65 -3.58
C ARG A 43 -4.09 17.90 -3.41
N ILE A 44 -3.45 18.39 -4.46
CA ILE A 44 -2.10 18.92 -4.42
C ILE A 44 -2.20 20.43 -4.44
N TYR A 45 -1.57 21.10 -3.48
CA TYR A 45 -1.63 22.54 -3.35
C TYR A 45 -0.38 23.10 -2.70
N GLU A 46 -0.09 24.37 -2.97
CA GLU A 46 1.00 25.10 -2.36
C GLU A 46 0.49 25.83 -1.11
N ASP A 47 1.20 25.68 0.00
CA ASP A 47 0.90 26.37 1.26
C ASP A 47 2.21 26.60 2.02
N PHE A 48 2.47 27.87 2.36
CA PHE A 48 3.70 28.35 3.00
C PHE A 48 5.02 27.96 2.29
N GLY A 49 5.03 27.97 0.95
CA GLY A 49 6.22 27.69 0.14
C GLY A 49 6.56 26.21 0.04
N LEU A 50 5.65 25.32 0.43
CA LEU A 50 5.76 23.86 0.31
C LEU A 50 4.58 23.31 -0.47
N TRP A 51 4.84 22.25 -1.24
CA TRP A 51 3.78 21.47 -1.87
C TRP A 51 3.20 20.49 -0.85
N TRP A 52 1.89 20.40 -0.80
CA TRP A 52 1.15 19.51 0.08
C TRP A 52 0.29 18.55 -0.72
N LEU A 53 0.32 17.27 -0.34
CA LEU A 53 -0.65 16.28 -0.74
C LEU A 53 -1.67 16.10 0.38
N GLY A 54 -2.90 16.58 0.16
CA GLY A 54 -4.03 16.43 1.07
C GLY A 54 -5.01 15.36 0.59
N ASN A 55 -5.56 14.58 1.52
CA ASN A 55 -6.70 13.72 1.23
C ASN A 55 -7.99 14.48 1.62
N VAL A 56 -8.72 14.91 0.60
CA VAL A 56 -10.00 15.63 0.72
C VAL A 56 -11.20 14.69 0.63
N GLY A 57 -10.94 13.39 0.46
CA GLY A 57 -11.96 12.35 0.53
C GLY A 57 -12.37 12.01 1.96
N ASN A 58 -13.52 11.34 2.07
CA ASN A 58 -14.13 10.96 3.35
C ASN A 58 -13.88 9.51 3.81
N LEU A 59 -13.38 8.62 2.94
CA LEU A 59 -13.38 7.17 3.15
C LEU A 59 -12.06 6.53 2.71
N LEU A 60 -11.62 6.85 1.50
CA LEU A 60 -10.40 6.28 0.94
C LEU A 60 -9.17 6.82 1.68
N THR A 61 -8.17 5.96 1.86
CA THR A 61 -6.84 6.32 2.35
C THR A 61 -5.84 6.10 1.23
N ALA A 62 -4.84 6.96 1.12
CA ALA A 62 -3.71 6.72 0.22
C ALA A 62 -2.47 6.31 1.01
N THR A 63 -1.65 5.47 0.40
CA THR A 63 -0.31 5.15 0.88
C THR A 63 0.68 5.92 0.04
N VAL A 64 1.60 6.62 0.69
CA VAL A 64 2.58 7.47 0.02
C VAL A 64 3.96 6.96 0.39
N THR A 65 4.78 6.67 -0.62
CA THR A 65 6.13 6.12 -0.47
C THR A 65 7.14 6.87 -1.33
N ASP A 66 8.33 7.08 -0.80
CA ASP A 66 9.50 7.49 -1.60
C ASP A 66 10.03 6.31 -2.45
N VAL A 67 10.78 6.62 -3.51
CA VAL A 67 11.46 5.67 -4.40
C VAL A 67 12.36 4.69 -3.66
N THR A 68 13.01 5.12 -2.57
CA THR A 68 13.85 4.22 -1.77
C THR A 68 13.04 3.23 -0.93
N GLY A 69 11.75 3.51 -0.71
CA GLY A 69 10.87 2.77 0.19
C GLY A 69 11.21 2.94 1.67
N GLN A 70 12.18 3.78 2.04
CA GLN A 70 12.54 4.02 3.45
C GLN A 70 11.50 4.87 4.18
N VAL A 71 10.81 5.74 3.44
CA VAL A 71 9.76 6.60 3.98
C VAL A 71 8.42 6.16 3.43
N GLN A 72 7.53 5.83 4.35
CA GLN A 72 6.15 5.48 4.08
C GLN A 72 5.23 6.23 5.03
N ALA A 73 4.17 6.81 4.48
CA ALA A 73 3.14 7.47 5.25
C ALA A 73 1.74 7.11 4.75
N TRP A 74 0.79 7.02 5.68
CA TRP A 74 -0.62 6.87 5.36
C TRP A 74 -1.30 8.23 5.37
N LEU A 75 -2.00 8.52 4.28
CA LEU A 75 -2.77 9.73 4.11
C LEU A 75 -4.26 9.41 4.34
N ALA A 76 -4.66 9.50 5.60
CA ALA A 76 -6.05 9.33 6.03
C ALA A 76 -6.94 10.50 5.55
N PRO A 77 -8.27 10.31 5.48
CA PRO A 77 -9.23 11.40 5.26
C PRO A 77 -8.92 12.64 6.11
N GLY A 78 -8.80 13.80 5.48
CA GLY A 78 -8.48 15.08 6.14
C GLY A 78 -7.02 15.27 6.52
N ALA A 79 -6.15 14.26 6.36
CA ALA A 79 -4.72 14.40 6.59
C ALA A 79 -4.03 15.05 5.39
N ARG A 80 -2.85 15.64 5.64
CA ARG A 80 -1.97 16.21 4.62
C ARG A 80 -0.51 15.81 4.87
N LEU A 81 0.23 15.60 3.78
CA LEU A 81 1.66 15.30 3.80
C LEU A 81 2.43 16.30 2.94
N PRO A 82 3.59 16.77 3.38
CA PRO A 82 4.43 17.62 2.56
C PRO A 82 5.12 16.76 1.47
N ILE A 83 5.17 17.29 0.25
CA ILE A 83 5.87 16.69 -0.89
C ILE A 83 7.30 17.22 -0.87
N VAL A 84 8.22 16.41 -0.34
CA VAL A 84 9.61 16.82 -0.08
C VAL A 84 10.65 15.92 -0.75
N PHE A 85 10.22 14.80 -1.31
CA PHE A 85 11.08 13.91 -2.09
C PHE A 85 10.98 14.23 -3.57
N PRO A 86 12.06 14.01 -4.35
CA PRO A 86 12.06 14.28 -5.78
C PRO A 86 11.03 13.41 -6.52
N GLN A 87 10.72 12.23 -5.98
CA GLN A 87 9.74 11.33 -6.54
C GLN A 87 8.99 10.59 -5.43
N MET A 88 7.67 10.55 -5.51
CA MET A 88 6.80 9.89 -4.53
C MET A 88 5.73 9.08 -5.27
N SER A 89 5.57 7.80 -4.93
CA SER A 89 4.46 6.98 -5.42
C SER A 89 3.27 7.08 -4.46
N VAL A 90 2.08 7.22 -5.04
CA VAL A 90 0.81 7.27 -4.31
C VAL A 90 -0.04 6.10 -4.75
N LEU A 91 -0.32 5.20 -3.81
CA LEU A 91 -1.09 3.98 -4.01
C LEU A 91 -2.39 4.02 -3.21
N PHE A 92 -3.51 3.70 -3.85
CA PHE A 92 -4.80 3.59 -3.17
C PHE A 92 -5.71 2.61 -3.89
N SER A 93 -6.74 2.13 -3.19
CA SER A 93 -7.71 1.20 -3.75
C SER A 93 -9.10 1.77 -3.62
N ALA A 94 -9.89 1.68 -4.70
CA ALA A 94 -11.30 2.01 -4.71
C ALA A 94 -12.09 0.79 -5.19
N GLY A 95 -12.91 0.22 -4.31
CA GLY A 95 -13.58 -1.05 -4.58
C GLY A 95 -12.57 -2.19 -4.74
N SER A 96 -12.61 -2.87 -5.89
CA SER A 96 -11.70 -3.97 -6.24
C SER A 96 -10.47 -3.53 -7.03
N THR A 97 -10.37 -2.25 -7.40
CA THR A 97 -9.31 -1.74 -8.28
C THR A 97 -8.31 -0.94 -7.48
N THR A 98 -7.03 -1.23 -7.69
CA THR A 98 -5.91 -0.46 -7.12
C THR A 98 -5.34 0.45 -8.19
N TYR A 99 -5.09 1.69 -7.80
CA TYR A 99 -4.56 2.74 -8.64
C TYR A 99 -3.25 3.24 -8.05
N GLU A 100 -2.32 3.57 -8.93
CA GLU A 100 -1.03 4.14 -8.61
C GLU A 100 -0.77 5.33 -9.53
N PHE A 101 -0.24 6.41 -8.99
CA PHE A 101 0.37 7.47 -9.76
C PHE A 101 1.64 7.95 -9.06
N THR A 102 2.53 8.57 -9.82
CA THR A 102 3.80 9.08 -9.31
C THR A 102 3.83 10.59 -9.35
N ILE A 103 4.25 11.23 -8.26
CA ILE A 103 4.51 12.66 -8.18
C ILE A 103 6.01 12.87 -8.36
N HIS A 104 6.39 13.78 -9.24
CA HIS A 104 7.74 14.18 -9.56
C HIS A 104 7.92 15.67 -9.25
N THR A 105 8.93 15.99 -8.44
CA THR A 105 9.27 17.36 -8.04
C THR A 105 10.54 17.80 -8.77
N GLY A 106 10.50 18.96 -9.44
CA GLY A 106 11.66 19.56 -10.10
C GLY A 106 12.65 20.28 -9.16
N ASP A 107 12.37 20.27 -7.87
CA ASP A 107 13.22 20.84 -6.82
C ASP A 107 13.95 19.73 -6.05
N GLU A 108 15.27 19.83 -6.02
CA GLU A 108 16.15 19.08 -5.13
C GLU A 108 15.98 19.62 -3.70
N PHE A 109 14.82 19.40 -3.07
CA PHE A 109 14.64 19.70 -1.63
C PHE A 109 15.41 18.72 -0.72
N TYR A 110 16.37 17.97 -1.26
CA TYR A 110 17.23 17.07 -0.50
C TYR A 110 18.70 17.15 -0.93
N THR A 111 19.46 18.01 -0.25
CA THR A 111 20.78 17.59 0.24
C THR A 111 20.53 16.61 1.38
N SER A 112 21.11 15.41 1.31
CA SER A 112 21.06 14.38 2.36
C SER A 112 21.14 14.98 3.76
N ALA A 113 20.00 15.13 4.43
CA ALA A 113 19.97 15.31 5.87
C ALA A 113 19.85 13.91 6.47
N THR A 114 21.00 13.31 6.75
CA THR A 114 21.16 12.15 7.62
C THR A 114 20.15 12.22 8.78
N SER A 115 19.39 11.14 8.92
CA SER A 115 18.39 10.86 9.94
C SER A 115 18.51 11.72 11.21
N VAL A 116 17.62 12.69 11.37
CA VAL A 116 17.30 13.22 12.70
C VAL A 116 16.10 12.42 13.19
N THR A 117 16.40 11.34 13.89
CA THR A 117 15.47 10.70 14.83
C THR A 117 15.20 11.71 15.95
N GLY A 118 14.29 12.65 15.71
CA GLY A 118 13.76 13.58 16.70
C GLY A 118 12.62 12.93 17.50
N PRO A 119 12.45 13.29 18.78
CA PRO A 119 11.71 12.49 19.74
C PRO A 119 10.23 12.34 19.37
N SER A 120 9.77 11.09 19.45
CA SER A 120 8.40 10.65 19.26
C SER A 120 7.39 11.45 20.09
N GLY A 121 6.63 12.30 19.42
CA GLY A 121 5.27 12.65 19.85
C GLY A 121 4.36 11.43 19.66
N SER A 122 4.40 10.52 20.63
CA SER A 122 3.41 9.47 20.92
C SER A 122 2.58 8.86 19.76
N THR A 123 3.18 8.23 18.74
CA THR A 123 2.60 7.01 18.14
C THR A 123 3.68 6.18 17.44
N THR A 124 4.53 5.52 18.21
CA THR A 124 5.54 4.59 17.69
C THR A 124 4.86 3.35 17.11
N ILE A 125 4.46 3.39 15.84
CA ILE A 125 4.13 2.17 15.08
C ILE A 125 5.46 1.59 14.61
N GLY A 126 6.09 0.80 15.48
CA GLY A 126 7.19 -0.08 15.06
C GLY A 126 6.70 -1.16 14.08
N PRO A 127 7.63 -1.89 13.43
CA PRO A 127 7.29 -2.95 12.49
C PRO A 127 6.33 -3.94 13.14
N ILE A 128 5.23 -4.29 12.45
CA ILE A 128 4.19 -5.17 12.99
C ILE A 128 4.80 -6.56 13.20
N PRO A 129 5.02 -7.02 14.45
CA PRO A 129 5.65 -8.31 14.65
C PRO A 129 4.66 -9.40 14.23
N LEU A 130 4.97 -10.11 13.15
CA LEU A 130 4.24 -11.31 12.73
C LEU A 130 4.80 -12.53 13.45
N THR A 131 3.93 -13.44 13.88
CA THR A 131 4.42 -14.77 14.28
C THR A 131 4.88 -15.54 13.04
N SER A 132 5.74 -16.54 13.21
CA SER A 132 6.26 -17.33 12.08
C SER A 132 5.13 -17.94 11.23
N SER A 133 4.04 -18.40 11.86
CA SER A 133 2.86 -18.87 11.12
C SER A 133 2.10 -17.77 10.36
N GLN A 134 2.06 -16.54 10.88
CA GLN A 134 1.40 -15.43 10.21
C GLN A 134 2.21 -14.97 9.00
N ARG A 135 3.53 -14.86 9.17
CA ARG A 135 4.47 -14.57 8.08
C ARG A 135 4.37 -15.62 6.99
N LEU A 136 4.44 -16.90 7.35
CA LEU A 136 4.34 -18.02 6.41
C LEU A 136 3.02 -18.03 5.62
N LEU A 137 1.90 -17.73 6.27
CA LEU A 137 0.60 -17.60 5.60
C LEU A 137 0.61 -16.47 4.55
N ILE A 138 1.16 -15.31 4.92
CA ILE A 138 1.20 -14.14 4.03
C ILE A 138 2.16 -14.40 2.86
N VAL A 139 3.33 -15.00 3.11
CA VAL A 139 4.30 -15.37 2.06
C VAL A 139 3.68 -16.37 1.09
N GLY A 140 2.98 -17.40 1.58
CA GLY A 140 2.29 -18.37 0.71
C GLY A 140 1.22 -17.74 -0.19
N LEU A 141 0.54 -16.69 0.29
CA LEU A 141 -0.41 -15.92 -0.52
C LEU A 141 0.27 -14.92 -1.47
N ALA A 142 1.43 -14.39 -1.08
CA ALA A 142 2.15 -13.36 -1.82
C ALA A 142 3.20 -13.92 -2.78
N GLU A 143 3.46 -15.23 -2.78
CA GLU A 143 4.55 -15.85 -3.53
C GLU A 143 4.59 -15.44 -5.00
N GLY A 144 3.44 -15.50 -5.70
CA GLY A 144 3.34 -15.11 -7.11
C GLY A 144 3.72 -13.64 -7.35
N VAL A 145 3.40 -12.77 -6.40
CA VAL A 145 3.75 -11.34 -6.45
C VAL A 145 5.23 -11.12 -6.12
N LEU A 146 5.76 -11.85 -5.14
CA LEU A 146 7.14 -11.73 -4.68
C LEU A 146 8.15 -12.30 -5.70
N ARG A 147 7.80 -13.37 -6.43
CA ARG A 147 8.67 -13.96 -7.46
C ARG A 147 8.77 -13.10 -8.73
N GLN A 148 7.81 -12.22 -9.00
CA GLN A 148 7.84 -11.36 -10.19
C GLN A 148 8.76 -10.14 -10.04
N ALA A 149 9.29 -9.64 -11.16
CA ALA A 149 10.14 -8.45 -11.21
C ALA A 149 9.34 -7.13 -11.16
N SER A 150 8.06 -7.18 -11.53
CA SER A 150 7.13 -6.05 -11.48
C SER A 150 6.08 -6.27 -10.38
N PRO A 151 5.96 -5.38 -9.38
CA PRO A 151 4.91 -5.45 -8.37
C PRO A 151 3.50 -5.44 -8.99
N GLY A 152 2.56 -6.20 -8.44
CA GLY A 152 1.14 -6.11 -8.79
C GLY A 152 0.61 -7.00 -9.93
N ARG A 153 1.46 -7.80 -10.60
CA ARG A 153 1.05 -8.77 -11.64
C ARG A 153 1.02 -10.24 -11.18
N GLY A 154 1.28 -10.50 -9.91
CA GLY A 154 1.23 -11.84 -9.32
C GLY A 154 -0.19 -12.32 -9.11
N ASP A 155 -0.52 -13.50 -9.61
CA ASP A 155 -1.78 -14.15 -9.28
C ASP A 155 -1.77 -14.61 -7.81
N ILE A 156 -2.89 -14.43 -7.11
CA ILE A 156 -3.00 -14.77 -5.70
C ILE A 156 -3.70 -16.11 -5.58
N PRO A 157 -2.99 -17.16 -5.13
CA PRO A 157 -3.49 -18.53 -5.11
C PRO A 157 -4.73 -18.69 -4.22
N ALA A 158 -5.49 -19.77 -4.45
CA ALA A 158 -6.64 -20.06 -3.62
C ALA A 158 -6.20 -20.40 -2.18
N SER A 159 -7.06 -20.09 -1.20
CA SER A 159 -6.77 -20.41 0.21
C SER A 159 -6.62 -21.91 0.44
N SER A 160 -7.28 -22.74 -0.38
CA SER A 160 -7.14 -24.20 -0.37
C SER A 160 -5.73 -24.64 -0.75
N ASP A 161 -5.14 -24.02 -1.76
CA ASP A 161 -3.87 -24.44 -2.35
C ASP A 161 -2.72 -24.10 -1.39
N VAL A 162 -2.78 -22.89 -0.81
CA VAL A 162 -1.84 -22.49 0.24
C VAL A 162 -2.03 -23.33 1.49
N ALA A 163 -3.27 -23.62 1.91
CA ALA A 163 -3.51 -24.47 3.07
C ALA A 163 -2.91 -25.89 2.88
N ALA A 164 -3.11 -26.49 1.70
CA ALA A 164 -2.55 -27.79 1.36
C ALA A 164 -1.03 -27.77 1.42
N ARG A 165 -0.38 -26.78 0.79
CA ARG A 165 1.08 -26.65 0.80
C ARG A 165 1.66 -26.42 2.19
N LEU A 166 0.95 -25.68 3.06
CA LEU A 166 1.38 -25.44 4.43
C LEU A 166 1.08 -26.63 5.38
N GLY A 167 0.47 -27.70 4.89
CA GLY A 167 0.04 -28.85 5.71
C GLY A 167 -1.07 -28.51 6.71
N TRP A 168 -1.88 -27.49 6.43
CA TRP A 168 -2.95 -27.02 7.33
C TRP A 168 -4.32 -27.38 6.78
N SER A 169 -5.27 -27.66 7.69
CA SER A 169 -6.68 -27.73 7.28
C SER A 169 -7.17 -26.35 6.83
N ILE A 170 -8.07 -26.32 5.84
CA ILE A 170 -8.64 -25.07 5.31
C ILE A 170 -9.30 -24.21 6.39
N THR A 171 -9.94 -24.84 7.39
CA THR A 171 -10.53 -24.18 8.56
C THR A 171 -9.47 -23.51 9.43
N THR A 172 -8.32 -24.15 9.63
CA THR A 172 -7.20 -23.58 10.38
C THR A 172 -6.57 -22.42 9.63
N PHE A 173 -6.40 -22.56 8.31
CA PHE A 173 -5.91 -21.50 7.44
C PHE A 173 -6.81 -20.27 7.50
N ASN A 174 -8.11 -20.43 7.25
CA ASN A 174 -9.08 -19.32 7.26
C ASN A 174 -9.12 -18.61 8.62
N ARG A 175 -9.10 -19.36 9.73
CA ARG A 175 -9.02 -18.77 11.07
C ARG A 175 -7.73 -17.96 11.28
N LYS A 176 -6.59 -18.44 10.79
CA LYS A 176 -5.32 -17.69 10.86
C LYS A 176 -5.37 -16.43 9.98
N LEU A 177 -5.93 -16.53 8.78
CA LEU A 177 -6.13 -15.41 7.87
C LEU A 177 -6.99 -14.32 8.53
N ASP A 178 -8.14 -14.69 9.09
CA ASP A 178 -9.04 -13.76 9.79
C ASP A 178 -8.34 -13.07 10.96
N ASN A 179 -7.59 -13.83 11.78
CA ASN A 179 -6.83 -13.27 12.90
C ASN A 179 -5.76 -12.26 12.45
N VAL A 180 -5.10 -12.51 11.30
CA VAL A 180 -4.13 -11.58 10.71
C VAL A 180 -4.84 -10.32 10.22
N CYS A 181 -5.93 -10.46 9.48
CA CYS A 181 -6.73 -9.34 8.98
C CYS A 181 -7.26 -8.46 10.13
N GLU A 182 -7.79 -9.07 11.20
CA GLU A 182 -8.23 -8.34 12.39
C GLU A 182 -7.09 -7.60 13.10
N LYS A 183 -5.92 -8.25 13.22
CA LYS A 183 -4.74 -7.66 13.86
C LYS A 183 -4.26 -6.43 13.09
N LEU A 184 -4.23 -6.49 11.76
CA LEU A 184 -3.87 -5.36 10.90
C LEU A 184 -4.96 -4.28 10.90
N ALA A 185 -6.23 -4.66 10.86
CA ALA A 185 -7.34 -3.71 10.96
C ALA A 185 -7.35 -2.92 12.27
N LYS A 186 -7.06 -3.56 13.41
CA LYS A 186 -6.91 -2.90 14.73
C LYS A 186 -5.76 -1.88 14.76
N ARG A 187 -4.82 -1.97 13.81
CA ARG A 187 -3.68 -1.07 13.66
C ARG A 187 -3.90 0.01 12.59
N GLY A 188 -5.12 0.12 12.05
CA GLY A 188 -5.50 1.18 11.11
C GLY A 188 -5.48 0.77 9.64
N VAL A 189 -5.24 -0.50 9.31
CA VAL A 189 -5.25 -0.96 7.91
C VAL A 189 -6.69 -1.06 7.38
N ALA A 190 -7.06 -0.11 6.52
CA ALA A 190 -8.37 -0.03 5.90
C ALA A 190 -8.59 -1.12 4.83
N GLY A 191 -9.82 -1.64 4.75
CA GLY A 191 -10.19 -2.70 3.79
C GLY A 191 -10.05 -4.15 4.32
N LEU A 192 -9.48 -4.33 5.52
CA LEU A 192 -9.34 -5.64 6.17
C LEU A 192 -10.49 -5.99 7.14
N ARG A 193 -11.45 -5.08 7.35
CA ARG A 193 -12.72 -5.37 8.05
C ARG A 193 -13.83 -5.64 7.03
N GLY A 194 -14.54 -6.76 7.23
CA GLY A 194 -15.72 -7.10 6.44
C GLY A 194 -16.90 -6.20 6.80
N GLY A 195 -17.26 -5.28 5.89
CA GLY A 195 -18.66 -4.88 5.75
C GLY A 195 -19.46 -5.98 5.03
N LYS A 196 -20.79 -5.96 5.14
CA LYS A 196 -21.71 -7.01 4.63
C LYS A 196 -21.50 -7.42 3.16
N ASP A 197 -20.81 -6.60 2.36
CA ASP A 197 -20.58 -6.84 0.93
C ASP A 197 -19.12 -7.21 0.56
N ASN A 198 -18.21 -7.39 1.53
CA ASN A 198 -16.79 -7.63 1.22
C ASN A 198 -16.43 -9.13 1.20
N LEU A 199 -16.49 -9.74 0.00
CA LEU A 199 -16.14 -11.15 -0.24
C LEU A 199 -14.75 -11.50 0.34
N ALA A 200 -14.61 -12.74 0.84
CA ALA A 200 -13.36 -13.25 1.39
C ALA A 200 -12.17 -13.12 0.42
N THR A 201 -12.42 -13.20 -0.88
CA THR A 201 -11.42 -12.99 -1.95
C THR A 201 -10.81 -11.59 -1.93
N ASN A 202 -11.64 -10.55 -1.74
CA ASN A 202 -11.18 -9.16 -1.70
C ASN A 202 -10.30 -8.89 -0.47
N ARG A 203 -10.61 -9.53 0.67
CA ARG A 203 -9.80 -9.42 1.89
C ARG A 203 -8.41 -10.02 1.74
N ARG A 204 -8.31 -11.15 1.03
CA ARG A 204 -7.04 -11.83 0.74
C ARG A 204 -6.15 -11.00 -0.18
N LEU A 205 -6.72 -10.46 -1.26
CA LEU A 205 -6.05 -9.56 -2.17
C LEU A 205 -5.50 -8.34 -1.42
N ARG A 206 -6.35 -7.72 -0.60
CA ARG A 206 -5.96 -6.54 0.20
C ARG A 206 -4.86 -6.84 1.22
N LEU A 207 -4.88 -8.03 1.83
CA LEU A 207 -3.83 -8.46 2.76
C LEU A 207 -2.48 -8.59 2.05
N VAL A 208 -2.45 -9.26 0.89
CA VAL A 208 -1.22 -9.47 0.11
C VAL A 208 -0.66 -8.14 -0.39
N GLU A 209 -1.53 -7.31 -0.96
CA GLU A 209 -1.18 -5.97 -1.43
C GLU A 209 -0.55 -5.13 -0.31
N TYR A 210 -1.23 -5.05 0.83
CA TYR A 210 -0.70 -4.35 2.00
C TYR A 210 0.64 -4.93 2.45
N ALA A 211 0.76 -6.26 2.52
CA ALA A 211 1.95 -6.90 3.03
C ALA A 211 3.19 -6.71 2.13
N VAL A 212 3.01 -6.72 0.81
CA VAL A 212 4.08 -6.45 -0.16
C VAL A 212 4.43 -4.97 -0.17
N ALA A 213 3.42 -4.09 -0.23
CA ALA A 213 3.63 -2.64 -0.27
C ALA A 213 4.31 -2.09 1.00
N THR A 214 4.07 -2.71 2.16
CA THR A 214 4.69 -2.33 3.43
C THR A 214 5.99 -3.08 3.75
N ARG A 215 6.47 -3.95 2.84
CA ARG A 215 7.57 -4.91 3.09
C ARG A 215 7.39 -5.69 4.40
N LEU A 216 6.14 -5.97 4.76
CA LEU A 216 5.82 -6.88 5.85
C LEU A 216 6.29 -8.31 5.53
N VAL A 217 6.29 -8.62 4.23
CA VAL A 217 6.99 -9.75 3.62
C VAL A 217 7.75 -9.27 2.38
N ASP A 218 8.88 -9.89 2.08
CA ASP A 218 9.67 -9.61 0.88
C ASP A 218 10.19 -10.90 0.21
N LYS A 219 11.04 -10.74 -0.82
CA LYS A 219 11.60 -11.88 -1.56
C LYS A 219 12.50 -12.76 -0.68
N ASP A 220 13.13 -12.18 0.33
CA ASP A 220 13.99 -12.89 1.27
C ASP A 220 13.16 -13.76 2.22
N ASP A 221 11.83 -13.63 2.25
CA ASP A 221 10.96 -14.55 3.01
C ASP A 221 10.58 -15.82 2.24
N LEU A 222 10.87 -15.91 0.93
CA LEU A 222 10.48 -17.06 0.09
C LEU A 222 11.11 -18.38 0.55
N TYR A 223 12.28 -18.35 1.19
CA TYR A 223 12.92 -19.57 1.74
C TYR A 223 12.04 -20.28 2.78
N LEU A 224 11.08 -19.58 3.40
CA LEU A 224 10.15 -20.17 4.36
C LEU A 224 9.24 -21.21 3.70
N LEU A 225 8.89 -21.03 2.42
CA LEU A 225 8.13 -22.00 1.64
C LEU A 225 9.03 -23.14 1.19
N ASP A 226 10.23 -22.82 0.69
CA ASP A 226 11.21 -23.82 0.25
C ASP A 226 11.56 -24.81 1.39
N ARG A 227 11.61 -24.34 2.64
CA ARG A 227 11.81 -25.19 3.82
C ARG A 227 10.67 -26.18 4.05
N ILE A 228 9.43 -25.81 3.75
CA ILE A 228 8.27 -26.69 3.90
C ILE A 228 8.30 -27.74 2.80
N ASP A 229 8.53 -27.33 1.56
CA ASP A 229 8.63 -28.23 0.42
C ASP A 229 9.76 -29.26 0.66
N SER A 230 10.91 -28.83 1.19
CA SER A 230 12.02 -29.73 1.55
C SER A 230 11.74 -30.68 2.72
N SER A 231 10.77 -30.37 3.57
CA SER A 231 10.38 -31.21 4.71
C SER A 231 9.34 -32.27 4.35
N ASP A 232 8.58 -32.05 3.27
CA ASP A 232 7.62 -33.01 2.70
C ASP A 232 8.31 -34.02 1.76
N GLU A 233 9.52 -33.68 1.27
CA GLU A 233 10.36 -34.52 0.40
C GLU A 233 11.36 -35.41 1.17
N ALA A 234 11.35 -35.35 2.52
CA ALA A 234 12.15 -36.22 3.36
C ALA A 234 11.43 -37.57 3.58
N PRO A 235 12.05 -38.72 3.23
CA PRO A 235 11.43 -40.05 3.31
C PRO A 235 11.22 -40.56 4.74
#